data_AF-A0A8T3SF43-F1
#
_entry.id   AF-A0A8T3SF43-F1
#
_cell.length_a   1.000
_cell.length_b   1.000
_cell.length_c   1.000
_cell.angle_alpha   90.00
_cell.angle_beta   90.00
_cell.angle_gamma   90.00
#
_symmetry.space_group_name_H-M   'P 1'
#
loop_
_entity.id
_entity.type
_entity.pdbx_description
1 polymer ?
#
loop_
_entity_poly.entity_id
_entity_poly.type
_entity_poly.pdbx_seq_one_letter_code
_entity_poly.pdbx_strand_id
1 'polypeptide(L)'
;MNDKVKITFVLPQTLHLELKKKVVEDGYDMKGKSRWVSEAINALLAMESFPEFVKINDVMRGFEKLESVVISKALKKELDAAIINVRKVYPEINGVQSRIMRTAIVQRLIRIS
;
A
#
# COMPACT_ATOMS: atom_id res chain seq x y z
N MET A 1 1.22 9.93 -23.98
CA MET A 1 1.09 10.66 -22.69
C MET A 1 1.61 9.75 -21.58
N ASN A 2 2.28 10.28 -20.55
CA ASN A 2 2.82 9.43 -19.48
C ASN A 2 1.67 9.05 -18.51
N ASP A 3 1.29 7.77 -18.47
CA ASP A 3 0.13 7.25 -17.73
C ASP A 3 0.47 6.77 -16.32
N LYS A 4 1.64 7.18 -15.83
CA LYS A 4 2.19 6.76 -14.54
C LYS A 4 2.37 7.95 -13.60
N VAL A 5 2.16 7.71 -12.30
CA VAL A 5 2.28 8.70 -11.23
C VAL A 5 3.10 8.10 -10.09
N LYS A 6 4.05 8.88 -9.57
CA LYS A 6 4.84 8.50 -8.39
C LYS A 6 4.02 8.75 -7.13
N ILE A 7 3.96 7.74 -6.26
CA ILE A 7 3.34 7.82 -4.93
C ILE A 7 4.42 7.60 -3.89
N THR A 8 4.47 8.51 -2.93
CA THR A 8 5.36 8.42 -1.77
C THR A 8 4.52 8.13 -0.53
N PHE A 9 4.99 7.22 0.30
CA PHE A 9 4.34 6.84 1.54
C PHE A 9 5.37 6.42 2.57
N VAL A 10 4.93 6.29 3.82
CA VAL A 10 5.80 5.97 4.95
C VAL A 10 5.47 4.60 5.50
N LEU A 11 6.50 3.80 5.76
CA LEU A 11 6.37 2.51 6.40
C LEU A 11 7.45 2.23 7.46
N PRO A 12 7.16 1.36 8.46
CA PRO A 12 8.17 0.91 9.41
C PRO A 12 9.36 0.24 8.70
N GLN A 13 10.56 0.42 9.24
CA GLN A 13 11.78 -0.18 8.68
C GLN A 13 11.69 -1.72 8.53
N THR A 14 11.05 -2.41 9.47
CA THR A 14 10.83 -3.86 9.41
C THR A 14 10.00 -4.26 8.19
N LEU A 15 8.85 -3.61 8.00
CA LEU A 15 7.97 -3.83 6.84
C LEU A 15 8.68 -3.50 5.51
N HIS A 16 9.56 -2.50 5.51
CA HIS A 16 10.33 -2.14 4.33
C HIS A 16 11.35 -3.22 3.94
N LEU A 17 11.99 -3.86 4.92
CA LEU A 17 12.90 -4.99 4.67
C LEU A 17 12.13 -6.22 4.18
N GLU A 18 10.99 -6.53 4.80
CA GLU A 18 10.12 -7.64 4.39
C GLU A 18 9.59 -7.45 2.97
N LEU A 19 9.13 -6.24 2.62
CA LEU A 19 8.71 -5.91 1.26
C LEU A 19 9.82 -6.20 0.25
N LYS A 20 11.04 -5.73 0.50
CA LYS A 20 12.17 -5.93 -0.42
C LYS A 20 12.49 -7.40 -0.61
N LYS A 21 12.52 -8.16 0.48
CA LYS A 21 12.77 -9.60 0.47
C LYS A 21 11.69 -10.32 -0.35
N LYS A 22 10.41 -10.07 -0.03
CA LYS A 22 9.29 -10.76 -0.67
C LYS A 22 9.15 -10.43 -2.16
N VAL A 23 9.41 -9.19 -2.57
CA VAL A 23 9.42 -8.81 -3.99
C VAL A 23 10.40 -9.68 -4.79
N VAL A 24 11.61 -9.90 -4.25
CA VAL A 24 12.61 -10.75 -4.91
C VAL A 24 12.20 -12.23 -4.87
N GLU A 25 11.69 -12.71 -3.74
CA GLU A 25 11.21 -14.10 -3.57
C GLU A 25 10.06 -14.44 -4.53
N ASP A 26 9.14 -13.50 -4.76
CA ASP A 26 8.02 -13.66 -5.68
C ASP A 26 8.46 -13.54 -7.16
N GLY A 27 9.78 -13.44 -7.45
CA GLY A 27 10.34 -13.46 -8.79
C GLY A 27 10.26 -12.13 -9.56
N TYR A 28 10.01 -11.02 -8.87
CA TYR A 28 9.94 -9.70 -9.50
C TYR A 28 11.36 -9.15 -9.75
N ASP A 29 11.57 -8.58 -10.94
CA ASP A 29 12.85 -8.00 -11.35
C ASP A 29 13.15 -6.63 -10.70
N MET A 30 14.26 -6.00 -11.13
CA MET A 30 14.73 -4.69 -10.63
C MET A 30 13.71 -3.54 -10.74
N LYS A 31 12.63 -3.69 -11.53
CA LYS A 31 11.53 -2.71 -11.63
C LYS A 31 10.22 -3.21 -11.02
N GLY A 32 10.18 -4.46 -10.59
CA GLY A 32 8.96 -5.15 -10.21
C GLY A 32 8.36 -4.71 -8.87
N LYS A 33 9.08 -4.01 -7.99
CA LYS A 33 8.50 -3.44 -6.75
C LYS A 33 7.24 -2.61 -7.00
N SER A 34 7.27 -1.71 -7.99
CA SER A 34 6.11 -0.87 -8.30
C SER A 34 4.92 -1.70 -8.79
N ARG A 35 5.18 -2.76 -9.56
CA ARG A 35 4.17 -3.69 -10.05
C ARG A 35 3.60 -4.53 -8.90
N TRP A 36 4.46 -5.11 -8.08
CA TRP A 36 4.09 -5.90 -6.89
C TRP A 36 3.20 -5.09 -5.95
N VAL A 37 3.57 -3.84 -5.66
CA VAL A 37 2.76 -2.97 -4.81
C VAL A 37 1.45 -2.57 -5.50
N SER A 38 1.45 -2.32 -6.81
CA SER A 38 0.21 -2.01 -7.55
C SER A 38 -0.81 -3.14 -7.47
N GLU A 39 -0.35 -4.37 -7.66
CA GLU A 39 -1.18 -5.57 -7.54
C GLU A 39 -1.64 -5.80 -6.10
N ALA A 40 -0.80 -5.49 -5.10
CA ALA A 40 -1.19 -5.55 -3.69
C ALA A 40 -2.31 -4.55 -3.37
N ILE A 41 -2.25 -3.33 -3.92
CA ILE A 41 -3.31 -2.33 -3.79
C ILE A 41 -4.59 -2.83 -4.43
N ASN A 42 -4.54 -3.33 -5.66
CA ASN A 42 -5.71 -3.89 -6.34
C ASN A 42 -6.36 -5.01 -5.51
N ALA A 43 -5.54 -5.93 -4.99
CA ALA A 43 -6.03 -7.02 -4.16
C ALA A 43 -6.71 -6.50 -2.87
N LEU A 44 -6.14 -5.48 -2.22
CA LEU A 44 -6.75 -4.83 -1.05
C LEU A 44 -8.09 -4.18 -1.40
N LEU A 45 -8.12 -3.36 -2.46
CA LEU A 45 -9.31 -2.59 -2.83
C LEU A 45 -10.46 -3.47 -3.35
N ALA A 46 -10.17 -4.70 -3.77
CA ALA A 46 -11.17 -5.70 -4.13
C ALA A 46 -11.89 -6.32 -2.91
N MET A 47 -11.43 -6.05 -1.68
CA MET A 47 -12.06 -6.57 -0.45
C MET A 47 -13.08 -5.57 0.07
N GLU A 48 -14.33 -5.98 0.29
CA GLU A 48 -15.37 -5.08 0.82
C GLU A 48 -14.99 -4.51 2.20
N SER A 49 -14.38 -5.33 3.06
CA SER A 49 -13.96 -4.96 4.41
C SER A 49 -12.60 -4.26 4.50
N PHE A 50 -12.00 -3.85 3.37
CA PHE A 50 -10.69 -3.22 3.40
C PHE A 50 -10.56 -2.00 4.35
N PRO A 51 -11.58 -1.14 4.54
CA PRO A 51 -11.46 -0.01 5.46
C PRO A 51 -11.12 -0.43 6.89
N GLU A 52 -11.62 -1.59 7.33
CA GLU A 52 -11.37 -2.11 8.68
C GLU A 52 -9.88 -2.45 8.86
N PHE A 53 -9.27 -3.10 7.86
CA PHE A 53 -7.83 -3.40 7.88
C PHE A 53 -6.99 -2.12 7.89
N VAL A 54 -7.43 -1.09 7.17
CA VAL A 54 -6.75 0.21 7.13
C VAL A 54 -6.83 0.94 8.48
N LYS A 55 -7.96 0.83 9.18
CA LYS A 55 -8.11 1.39 10.53
C LYS A 55 -7.14 0.76 11.53
N ILE A 56 -7.04 -0.57 11.51
CA ILE A 56 -6.20 -1.34 12.45
C ILE A 56 -4.71 -1.13 12.15
N ASN A 57 -4.34 -0.80 10.90
CA ASN A 57 -2.98 -0.46 10.50
C ASN A 57 -2.58 0.96 10.96
N ASP A 58 -2.65 1.21 12.27
CA ASP A 58 -1.98 2.34 12.87
C ASP A 58 -0.47 2.08 12.93
N VAL A 59 0.32 3.13 12.79
CA VAL A 59 1.78 3.05 12.71
C VAL A 59 2.31 2.29 13.94
N MET A 60 2.89 1.12 13.70
CA MET A 60 3.73 0.46 14.71
C MET A 60 4.90 1.40 15.03
N ARG A 61 5.03 1.78 16.31
CA ARG A 61 6.10 2.64 16.85
C ARG A 61 7.47 2.16 16.34
N GLY A 62 8.22 3.03 15.64
CA GLY A 62 9.55 2.71 15.13
C GLY A 62 10.10 3.74 14.14
N PHE A 63 11.30 3.48 13.61
CA PHE A 63 11.92 4.33 12.58
C PHE A 63 11.17 4.20 11.25
N GLU A 64 10.50 5.28 10.89
CA GLU A 64 9.78 5.43 9.64
C GLU A 64 10.75 5.60 8.46
N LYS A 65 10.50 4.88 7.36
CA LYS A 65 11.19 5.06 6.08
C LYS A 65 10.21 5.56 5.03
N LEU A 66 10.66 6.56 4.27
CA LEU A 66 9.98 6.99 3.05
C LEU A 66 10.23 5.97 1.94
N GLU A 67 9.16 5.59 1.27
CA GLU A 67 9.20 4.71 0.10
C GLU A 67 8.40 5.32 -1.03
N SER A 68 8.80 4.98 -2.26
CA SER A 68 8.16 5.43 -3.47
C SER A 68 7.90 4.29 -4.45
N VAL A 69 6.72 4.32 -5.03
CA VAL A 69 6.32 3.44 -6.13
C VAL A 69 5.70 4.25 -7.25
N VAL A 70 5.67 3.68 -8.44
CA VAL A 70 5.04 4.29 -9.61
C VAL A 70 3.83 3.46 -10.01
N ILE A 71 2.64 4.04 -9.93
CA ILE A 71 1.37 3.38 -10.26
C ILE A 71 0.75 4.01 -11.51
N SER A 72 -0.23 3.32 -12.11
CA SER A 72 -1.01 3.89 -13.22
C SER A 72 -1.93 5.02 -12.72
N LYS A 73 -2.29 5.95 -13.59
CA LYS A 73 -3.30 6.98 -13.28
C LYS A 73 -4.67 6.38 -12.92
N ALA A 74 -5.03 5.25 -13.53
CA ALA A 74 -6.26 4.53 -13.21
C ALA A 74 -6.25 4.05 -11.75
N LEU A 75 -5.17 3.35 -11.35
CA LEU A 75 -5.02 2.89 -9.97
C LEU A 75 -4.93 4.06 -8.99
N LYS A 76 -4.34 5.19 -9.39
CA LYS A 76 -4.36 6.41 -8.55
C LYS A 76 -5.78 6.93 -8.29
N LYS A 77 -6.66 6.91 -9.30
CA LYS A 77 -8.06 7.32 -9.12
C LYS A 77 -8.80 6.38 -8.15
N GLU A 78 -8.57 5.08 -8.27
CA GLU A 78 -9.14 4.08 -7.35
C GLU A 78 -8.62 4.29 -5.93
N LEU A 79 -7.31 4.53 -5.77
CA LEU A 79 -6.70 4.86 -4.49
C LEU A 79 -7.29 6.15 -3.88
N ASP A 80 -7.53 7.19 -4.68
CA ASP A 80 -8.17 8.43 -4.22
C ASP A 80 -9.60 8.20 -3.75
N ALA A 81 -10.38 7.41 -4.50
CA ALA A 81 -11.72 7.01 -4.08
C ALA A 81 -11.69 6.20 -2.77
N ALA A 82 -10.73 5.29 -2.63
CA ALA A 82 -10.53 4.51 -1.41
C ALA A 82 -10.16 5.40 -0.20
N ILE A 83 -9.31 6.42 -0.40
CA ILE A 83 -8.99 7.41 0.64
C ILE A 83 -10.26 8.14 1.10
N ILE A 84 -11.11 8.57 0.17
CA ILE A 84 -12.38 9.23 0.50
C ILE A 84 -13.30 8.28 1.26
N ASN A 85 -13.43 7.02 0.80
CA ASN A 85 -14.25 6.02 1.45
C ASN A 85 -13.82 5.79 2.90
N VAL A 86 -12.53 5.51 3.12
CA VAL A 86 -11.97 5.29 4.46
C VAL A 86 -12.21 6.50 5.37
N ARG A 87 -12.05 7.73 4.87
CA ARG A 87 -12.32 8.96 5.66
C ARG A 87 -13.79 9.15 6.01
N LYS A 88 -14.72 8.65 5.19
CA LYS A 88 -16.16 8.70 5.51
C LYS A 88 -16.51 7.74 6.64
N VAL A 89 -15.90 6.55 6.63
CA VAL A 89 -16.15 5.51 7.65
C VAL A 89 -15.40 5.79 8.95
N TYR A 90 -14.17 6.29 8.86
CA TYR A 90 -13.27 6.60 9.98
C TYR A 90 -12.69 8.02 9.82
N PRO A 91 -13.45 9.08 10.19
CA PRO A 91 -13.00 10.46 10.04
C PRO A 91 -11.77 10.83 10.88
N GLU A 92 -11.52 10.10 11.96
CA GLU A 92 -10.45 10.36 12.92
C GLU A 92 -9.05 9.94 12.43
N ILE A 93 -8.96 9.09 11.40
CA ILE A 93 -7.67 8.55 10.96
C ILE A 93 -6.94 9.48 9.99
N ASN A 94 -5.72 9.84 10.38
CA ASN A 94 -4.81 10.64 9.56
C ASN A 94 -3.88 9.76 8.71
N GLY A 95 -3.30 10.37 7.67
CA GLY A 95 -2.32 9.68 6.81
C GLY A 95 -2.89 8.50 6.03
N VAL A 96 -4.18 8.56 5.67
CA VAL A 96 -4.94 7.45 5.05
C VAL A 96 -4.24 6.81 3.85
N GLN A 97 -3.63 7.61 2.95
CA GLN A 97 -2.87 7.05 1.82
C GLN A 97 -1.76 6.12 2.30
N SER A 98 -0.92 6.56 3.23
CA SER A 98 0.16 5.72 3.77
C SER A 98 -0.39 4.48 4.50
N ARG A 99 -1.50 4.61 5.23
CA ARG A 99 -2.17 3.46 5.86
C ARG A 99 -2.65 2.45 4.83
N ILE A 100 -3.31 2.88 3.75
CA ILE A 100 -3.75 2.00 2.66
C ILE A 100 -2.55 1.29 2.03
N MET A 101 -1.49 2.03 1.72
CA MET A 101 -0.28 1.46 1.11
C MET A 101 0.35 0.39 2.01
N ARG A 102 0.51 0.65 3.31
CA ARG A 102 1.03 -0.33 4.27
C ARG A 102 0.10 -1.53 4.42
N THR A 103 -1.20 -1.28 4.51
CA THR A 103 -2.20 -2.34 4.65
C THR A 103 -2.16 -3.28 3.45
N ALA A 104 -2.04 -2.74 2.24
CA ALA A 104 -1.94 -3.52 1.02
C ALA A 104 -0.69 -4.43 1.03
N ILE A 105 0.46 -3.87 1.44
CA ILE A 105 1.70 -4.63 1.57
C ILE A 105 1.53 -5.74 2.62
N VAL A 106 1.09 -5.40 3.84
CA VAL A 106 0.91 -6.37 4.94
C VAL A 106 -0.06 -7.48 4.55
N GLN A 107 -1.20 -7.15 3.95
CA GLN A 107 -2.18 -8.14 3.51
C GLN A 107 -1.60 -9.10 2.47
N ARG A 108 -0.80 -8.59 1.52
CA ARG A 108 -0.14 -9.44 0.52
C ARG A 108 0.96 -10.30 1.13
N LEU A 109 1.71 -9.79 2.11
CA LEU A 109 2.74 -10.56 2.82
C LEU A 109 2.14 -11.76 3.59
N ILE A 110 1.00 -11.57 4.26
CA ILE A 110 0.36 -12.60 5.10
C ILE A 110 -0.41 -13.64 4.27
N ARG A 111 -0.97 -13.25 3.12
CA ARG A 111 -1.80 -14.15 2.29
C ARG A 111 -1.01 -15.15 1.45
N ILE A 112 0.31 -15.01 1.38
CA ILE A 112 1.21 -15.88 0.60
C ILE A 112 2.17 -16.62 1.57
N SER A 113 1.72 -16.85 2.82
CA SER A 113 2.40 -17.71 3.80
C SER A 113 1.66 -19.04 3.95
#